data_AF-A0A4Q9N0M6-F1
#
_entry.id   AF-A0A4Q9N0M6-F1
#
_cell.length_a   1.000
_cell.length_b   1.000
_cell.length_c   1.000
_cell.angle_alpha   90.00
_cell.angle_beta   90.00
_cell.angle_gamma   90.00
#
_symmetry.space_group_name_H-M   'P 1'
#
loop_
_entity.id
_entity.type
_entity.pdbx_description
1 polymer ?
#
loop_
_entity_poly.entity_id
_entity_poly.type
_entity_poly.pdbx_seq_one_letter_code
_entity_poly.pdbx_strand_id
1 'polypeptide(L)'
;MPSTAMDIDSSGKLDAARALQAKLEAAKLNIVEDQTRFDTLQSALAKDPGLVSEGVAGTTDPAVVAAEVASQISFLRNLKFQYLEQKAKDQYVKTIVSDEAPNINADDNELLRIENDKKKEVLAAAKARLAEKYSDVRTLAPLVEQDYNKARVLTQEASALASKILDARLTLTRLRQAHPHPRLTIPAANAKLDEQIEEMQALGDELEQVNAQVEEVKEKVKAGAREVERLRVERADLEKTVSAGQKEVQDGRVVGLYDWCVCLVCRSVRDGQRFRSSFRRYTAALALHRSLLSLESAHSESENELHLTYNITPRGSTDSRQVFIKLLFVPNSRQLADAQVEGLILDVGDVIGAHVQANDVPRLIAAVLSRARAGG
;
A
#
# COMPACT_ATOMS: atom_id res chain seq x y z
N MET A 1 21.24 -13.61 -40.04
CA MET A 1 22.11 -12.45 -39.85
C MET A 1 21.31 -11.17 -40.13
N PRO A 2 20.64 -10.61 -39.12
CA PRO A 2 20.48 -9.15 -39.02
C PRO A 2 20.51 -8.71 -37.54
N SER A 3 21.68 -8.40 -36.98
CA SER A 3 21.79 -7.87 -35.60
C SER A 3 22.54 -6.55 -35.50
N THR A 4 23.08 -6.04 -36.60
CA THR A 4 23.95 -4.85 -36.61
C THR A 4 23.20 -3.53 -36.67
N ALA A 5 21.91 -3.52 -37.05
CA ALA A 5 21.16 -2.26 -37.19
C ALA A 5 20.67 -1.67 -35.85
N MET A 6 20.33 -2.49 -34.85
CA MET A 6 19.84 -1.99 -33.55
C MET A 6 20.94 -1.44 -32.62
N ASP A 7 22.18 -1.89 -32.78
CA ASP A 7 23.29 -1.43 -31.94
C ASP A 7 23.77 -0.01 -32.32
N ILE A 8 23.65 0.37 -33.59
CA ILE A 8 24.09 1.69 -34.11
C ILE A 8 23.20 2.82 -33.56
N ASP A 9 21.88 2.62 -33.49
CA ASP A 9 20.94 3.61 -32.94
C ASP A 9 21.07 3.76 -31.41
N SER A 10 21.52 2.71 -30.71
CA SER A 10 21.77 2.79 -29.27
C SER A 10 23.09 3.50 -28.94
N SER A 11 24.13 3.32 -29.76
CA SER A 11 25.39 4.06 -29.66
C SER A 11 25.17 5.56 -29.81
N GLY A 12 24.43 5.99 -30.84
CA GLY A 12 24.17 7.42 -31.07
C GLY A 12 23.38 8.08 -29.93
N LYS A 13 22.45 7.34 -29.30
CA LYS A 13 21.70 7.83 -28.12
C LYS A 13 22.58 7.92 -26.87
N LEU A 14 23.51 6.98 -26.69
CA LEU A 14 24.49 7.03 -25.59
C LEU A 14 25.47 8.18 -25.76
N ASP A 15 25.91 8.45 -26.99
CA ASP A 15 26.80 9.57 -27.29
C ASP A 15 26.08 10.93 -27.11
N ALA A 16 24.80 11.03 -27.50
CA ALA A 16 23.96 12.20 -27.22
C ALA A 16 23.73 12.42 -25.72
N ALA A 17 23.49 11.35 -24.96
CA ALA A 17 23.34 11.41 -23.50
C ALA A 17 24.65 11.87 -22.82
N ARG A 18 25.81 11.35 -23.25
CA ARG A 18 27.12 11.79 -22.77
C ARG A 18 27.42 13.25 -23.13
N ALA A 19 27.03 13.70 -24.33
CA ALA A 19 27.18 15.09 -24.73
C ALA A 19 26.28 16.04 -23.90
N LEU A 20 25.07 15.60 -23.54
CA LEU A 20 24.20 16.35 -22.62
C LEU A 20 24.76 16.38 -21.20
N GLN A 21 25.29 15.26 -20.71
CA GLN A 21 25.95 15.20 -19.41
C GLN A 21 27.17 16.12 -19.36
N ALA A 22 28.03 16.11 -20.38
CA ALA A 22 29.17 17.02 -20.48
C ALA A 22 28.73 18.49 -20.56
N LYS A 23 27.61 18.79 -21.23
CA LYS A 23 27.02 20.14 -21.24
C LYS A 23 26.43 20.54 -19.89
N LEU A 24 25.85 19.62 -19.13
CA LEU A 24 25.32 19.87 -17.79
C LEU A 24 26.43 20.02 -16.75
N GLU A 25 27.53 19.28 -16.88
CA GLU A 25 28.72 19.42 -16.03
C GLU A 25 29.51 20.68 -16.38
N ALA A 26 29.55 21.08 -17.66
CA ALA A 26 30.14 22.34 -18.10
C ALA A 26 29.25 23.56 -17.76
N ALA A 27 27.93 23.37 -17.74
CA ALA A 27 27.01 24.36 -17.21
C ALA A 27 27.21 24.40 -15.69
N LYS A 28 27.80 25.49 -15.19
CA LYS A 28 27.96 25.74 -13.74
C LYS A 28 26.59 25.96 -13.09
N LEU A 29 25.80 24.90 -12.97
CA LEU A 29 24.54 24.85 -12.23
C LEU A 29 24.89 24.53 -10.78
N ASN A 30 25.60 25.46 -10.16
CA ASN A 30 26.16 25.35 -8.83
C ASN A 30 25.08 25.59 -7.77
N ILE A 31 23.90 24.98 -7.90
CA ILE A 31 22.73 25.25 -7.05
C ILE A 31 23.07 25.03 -5.57
N VAL A 32 23.85 23.99 -5.26
CA VAL A 32 24.28 23.67 -3.88
C VAL A 32 25.37 24.63 -3.38
N GLU A 33 26.31 25.03 -4.25
CA GLU A 33 27.32 26.03 -3.87
C GLU A 33 26.72 27.44 -3.74
N ASP A 34 25.71 27.76 -4.56
CA ASP A 34 25.01 29.04 -4.52
C ASP A 34 24.03 29.08 -3.33
N GLN A 35 23.47 27.95 -2.92
CA GLN A 35 22.77 27.81 -1.62
C GLN A 35 23.72 28.08 -0.46
N THR A 36 24.87 27.41 -0.41
CA THR A 36 25.85 27.63 0.67
C THR A 36 26.42 29.04 0.64
N ARG A 37 26.63 29.65 -0.53
CA ARG A 37 26.99 31.07 -0.65
C ARG A 37 25.88 31.98 -0.16
N PHE A 38 24.62 31.69 -0.48
CA PHE A 38 23.47 32.46 -0.02
C PHE A 38 23.35 32.39 1.50
N ASP A 39 23.48 31.20 2.11
CA ASP A 39 23.47 31.01 3.56
C ASP A 39 24.67 31.73 4.24
N THR A 40 25.83 31.72 3.58
CA THR A 40 27.02 32.45 4.06
C THR A 40 26.82 33.98 3.99
N LEU A 41 26.15 34.48 2.95
CA LEU A 41 25.81 35.90 2.82
C LEU A 41 24.71 36.32 3.79
N GLN A 42 23.70 35.48 4.00
CA GLN A 42 22.62 35.71 4.97
C GLN A 42 23.17 35.75 6.40
N SER A 43 24.07 34.84 6.76
CA SER A 43 24.75 34.85 8.05
C SER A 43 25.75 35.99 8.20
N ALA A 44 26.33 36.50 7.11
CA ALA A 44 27.16 37.71 7.14
C ALA A 44 26.31 38.99 7.32
N LEU A 45 25.12 39.07 6.71
CA LEU A 45 24.18 40.18 6.90
C LEU A 45 23.58 40.21 8.30
N ALA A 46 23.31 39.04 8.89
CA ALA A 46 22.82 38.91 10.26
C ALA A 46 23.82 39.37 11.34
N LYS A 47 25.09 39.61 10.98
CA LYS A 47 26.12 40.15 11.88
C LYS A 47 26.12 41.67 11.99
N ASP A 48 25.32 42.39 11.19
CA ASP A 48 25.19 43.84 11.30
C ASP A 48 24.17 44.18 12.42
N PRO A 49 24.59 44.74 13.56
CA PRO A 49 23.81 44.76 14.81
C PRO A 49 22.55 45.67 14.79
N GLY A 50 22.19 46.26 13.65
CA GLY A 50 20.99 47.08 13.48
C GLY A 50 19.76 46.35 12.92
N LEU A 51 19.91 45.10 12.45
CA LEU A 51 18.86 44.29 11.82
C LEU A 51 18.83 42.88 12.46
N VAL A 52 18.68 42.84 13.79
CA VAL A 52 18.58 41.55 14.49
C VAL A 52 17.17 41.00 14.32
N SER A 53 17.04 40.01 13.46
CA SER A 53 16.01 38.99 13.59
C SER A 53 16.75 37.67 13.84
N GLU A 54 16.52 37.07 15.02
CA GLU A 54 16.94 35.71 15.34
C GLU A 54 16.20 34.73 14.42
N GLY A 55 16.67 34.60 13.19
CA GLY A 55 16.11 33.74 12.16
C GLY A 55 17.07 32.61 11.84
N VAL A 56 16.67 31.40 12.21
CA VAL A 56 17.34 30.12 11.98
C VAL A 56 17.93 29.99 10.57
N ALA A 57 19.15 29.49 10.50
CA ALA A 57 19.80 29.09 9.25
C ALA A 57 18.98 27.99 8.55
N GLY A 58 18.40 28.34 7.39
CA GLY A 58 17.63 27.42 6.55
C GLY A 58 16.34 28.05 6.06
N THR A 59 16.24 28.25 4.75
CA THR A 59 15.02 28.56 3.97
C THR A 59 13.94 29.33 4.76
N THR A 60 14.17 30.62 4.98
CA THR A 60 13.17 31.50 5.58
C THR A 60 11.89 31.43 4.74
N ASP A 61 10.78 31.02 5.37
CA ASP A 61 9.47 30.96 4.71
C ASP A 61 9.17 32.34 4.07
N PRO A 62 8.81 32.41 2.77
CA PRO A 62 8.46 33.67 2.12
C PRO A 62 7.39 34.48 2.88
N ALA A 63 6.53 33.84 3.66
CA ALA A 63 5.56 34.52 4.51
C ALA A 63 6.21 35.33 5.66
N VAL A 64 7.28 34.81 6.27
CA VAL A 64 8.01 35.48 7.35
C VAL A 64 8.78 36.68 6.80
N VAL A 65 9.43 36.50 5.64
CA VAL A 65 10.12 37.59 4.94
C VAL A 65 9.14 38.70 4.55
N ALA A 66 7.94 38.33 4.07
CA ALA A 66 6.91 39.32 3.74
C ALA A 66 6.43 40.11 4.97
N ALA A 67 6.26 39.46 6.12
CA ALA A 67 5.90 40.11 7.37
C ALA A 67 7.01 41.06 7.85
N GLU A 68 8.27 40.63 7.76
CA GLU A 68 9.42 41.46 8.14
C GLU A 68 9.55 42.68 7.24
N VAL A 69 9.47 42.50 5.91
CA VAL A 69 9.49 43.61 4.95
C VAL A 69 8.35 44.58 5.21
N ALA A 70 7.14 44.10 5.55
CA ALA A 70 6.02 44.97 5.93
C ALA A 70 6.32 45.78 7.21
N SER A 71 6.96 45.18 8.21
CA SER A 71 7.37 45.85 9.44
C SER A 71 8.48 46.90 9.20
N GLN A 72 9.46 46.60 8.33
CA GLN A 72 10.50 47.54 7.96
C GLN A 72 9.93 48.71 7.15
N ILE A 73 8.98 48.44 6.24
CA ILE A 73 8.27 49.49 5.48
C ILE A 73 7.50 50.42 6.42
N SER A 74 6.82 49.88 7.44
CA SER A 74 6.08 50.72 8.40
C SER A 74 7.04 51.56 9.26
N PHE A 75 8.16 50.98 9.70
CA PHE A 75 9.22 51.71 10.40
C PHE A 75 9.80 52.83 9.54
N LEU A 76 10.17 52.57 8.29
CA LEU A 76 10.70 53.58 7.37
C LEU A 76 9.68 54.68 7.05
N ARG A 77 8.38 54.35 6.99
CA ARG A 77 7.31 55.37 6.86
C ARG A 77 7.25 56.28 8.09
N ASN A 78 7.33 55.71 9.29
CA ASN A 78 7.36 56.48 10.53
C ASN A 78 8.62 57.35 10.61
N LEU A 79 9.78 56.79 10.28
CA LEU A 79 11.06 57.51 10.26
C LEU A 79 11.04 58.66 9.24
N LYS A 80 10.49 58.41 8.05
CA LYS A 80 10.28 59.47 7.04
C LYS A 80 9.36 60.57 7.57
N PHE A 81 8.28 60.21 8.25
CA PHE A 81 7.35 61.20 8.83
C PHE A 81 8.05 62.05 9.88
N GLN A 82 8.76 61.43 10.83
CA GLN A 82 9.54 62.13 11.85
C GLN A 82 10.64 63.02 11.25
N TYR A 83 11.35 62.53 10.24
CA TYR A 83 12.37 63.31 9.54
C TYR A 83 11.77 64.51 8.81
N LEU A 84 10.65 64.34 8.10
CA LEU A 84 9.97 65.45 7.43
C LEU A 84 9.43 66.47 8.44
N GLU A 85 8.90 66.01 9.57
CA GLU A 85 8.44 66.88 10.65
C GLU A 85 9.59 67.67 11.27
N GLN A 86 10.71 67.02 11.60
CA GLN A 86 11.90 67.68 12.14
C GLN A 86 12.54 68.63 11.12
N LYS A 87 12.61 68.22 9.85
CA LYS A 87 13.09 69.08 8.76
C LYS A 87 12.18 70.30 8.57
N ALA A 88 10.86 70.12 8.64
CA ALA A 88 9.93 71.24 8.58
C ALA A 88 10.12 72.18 9.77
N LYS A 89 10.23 71.64 11.00
CA LYS A 89 10.53 72.42 12.21
C LYS A 89 11.85 73.19 12.10
N ASP A 90 12.92 72.54 11.65
CA ASP A 90 14.22 73.17 11.42
C ASP A 90 14.15 74.25 10.34
N GLN A 91 13.44 74.01 9.23
CA GLN A 91 13.19 75.01 8.19
C GLN A 91 12.37 76.20 8.71
N TYR A 92 11.34 75.97 9.52
CA TYR A 92 10.56 77.04 10.16
C TYR A 92 11.42 77.85 11.11
N VAL A 93 12.18 77.19 12.00
CA VAL A 93 13.09 77.87 12.94
C VAL A 93 14.13 78.68 12.17
N LYS A 94 14.77 78.11 11.15
CA LYS A 94 15.72 78.83 10.31
C LYS A 94 15.08 80.02 9.60
N THR A 95 13.85 79.89 9.09
CA THR A 95 13.14 80.98 8.42
C THR A 95 12.72 82.10 9.41
N ILE A 96 12.44 81.76 10.66
CA ILE A 96 12.11 82.75 11.72
C ILE A 96 13.38 83.43 12.26
N VAL A 97 14.47 82.69 12.38
CA VAL A 97 15.74 83.15 12.99
C VAL A 97 16.67 83.83 11.98
N SER A 98 16.53 83.55 10.69
CA SER A 98 17.27 84.24 9.62
C SER A 98 16.43 85.41 9.11
N ASP A 99 17.00 86.62 9.05
CA ASP A 99 16.30 87.82 8.55
C ASP A 99 15.98 87.77 7.04
N GLU A 100 16.64 86.87 6.28
CA GLU A 100 16.28 86.54 4.90
C GLU A 100 15.31 85.36 4.88
N ALA A 101 14.01 85.65 4.79
CA ALA A 101 13.03 84.64 4.44
C ALA A 101 13.40 84.03 3.06
N PRO A 102 13.39 82.69 2.90
CA PRO A 102 13.59 82.07 1.60
C PRO A 102 12.59 82.68 0.62
N ASN A 103 13.09 83.30 -0.45
CA ASN A 103 12.23 83.87 -1.48
C ASN A 103 11.55 82.70 -2.20
N ILE A 104 10.33 82.34 -1.80
CA ILE A 104 9.48 81.39 -2.52
C ILE A 104 9.07 82.09 -3.82
N ASN A 105 9.96 82.08 -4.79
CA ASN A 105 9.71 82.67 -6.09
C ASN A 105 8.75 81.75 -6.86
N ALA A 106 7.84 82.35 -7.64
CA ALA A 106 6.91 81.61 -8.48
C ALA A 106 7.66 80.71 -9.49
N ASP A 107 8.84 81.15 -9.93
CA ASP A 107 9.70 80.43 -10.89
C ASP A 107 10.24 79.10 -10.33
N ASP A 108 10.68 79.09 -9.06
CA ASP A 108 11.22 77.88 -8.42
C ASP A 108 10.12 76.83 -8.19
N ASN A 109 8.90 77.28 -7.90
CA ASN A 109 7.74 76.41 -7.80
C ASN A 109 7.42 75.76 -9.16
N GLU A 110 7.55 76.50 -10.26
CA GLU A 110 7.32 75.96 -11.60
C GLU A 110 8.43 74.96 -12.02
N LEU A 111 9.69 75.24 -11.70
CA LEU A 111 10.79 74.29 -11.91
C LEU A 111 10.57 72.98 -11.14
N LEU A 112 10.14 73.06 -9.88
CA LEU A 112 9.82 71.88 -9.07
C LEU A 112 8.61 71.11 -9.63
N ARG A 113 7.63 71.78 -10.23
CA ARG A 113 6.52 71.11 -10.92
C ARG A 113 7.02 70.31 -12.13
N ILE A 114 7.85 70.93 -12.98
CA ILE A 114 8.44 70.27 -14.15
C ILE A 114 9.27 69.05 -13.72
N GLU A 115 10.09 69.16 -12.68
CA GLU A 115 10.86 68.03 -12.17
C GLU A 115 9.98 66.92 -11.60
N ASN A 116 8.94 67.28 -10.85
CA ASN A 116 8.01 66.30 -10.29
C ASN A 116 7.24 65.58 -11.40
N ASP A 117 6.85 66.27 -12.45
CA ASP A 117 6.15 65.67 -13.58
C ASP A 117 7.08 64.73 -14.36
N LYS A 118 8.34 65.12 -14.60
CA LYS A 118 9.37 64.20 -15.14
C LYS A 118 9.57 62.96 -14.26
N LYS A 119 9.68 63.14 -12.93
CA LYS A 119 9.83 62.02 -11.98
C LYS A 119 8.59 61.12 -11.98
N LYS A 120 7.38 61.69 -12.11
CA LYS A 120 6.12 60.93 -12.24
C LYS A 120 6.07 60.14 -13.54
N GLU A 121 6.48 60.72 -14.66
CA GLU A 121 6.54 60.03 -15.96
C GLU A 121 7.50 58.84 -15.91
N VAL A 122 8.70 59.04 -15.36
CA VAL A 122 9.68 57.96 -15.16
C VAL A 122 9.12 56.86 -14.25
N LEU A 123 8.49 57.23 -13.13
CA LEU A 123 7.87 56.28 -12.22
C LEU A 123 6.71 55.52 -12.86
N ALA A 124 5.88 56.19 -13.66
CA ALA A 124 4.77 55.58 -14.37
C ALA A 124 5.26 54.57 -15.41
N ALA A 125 6.29 54.92 -16.18
CA ALA A 125 6.93 54.03 -17.15
C ALA A 125 7.57 52.81 -16.45
N ALA A 126 8.25 53.01 -15.31
CA ALA A 126 8.81 51.92 -14.53
C ALA A 126 7.73 51.00 -13.95
N LYS A 127 6.63 51.54 -13.43
CA LYS A 127 5.48 50.77 -12.95
C LYS A 127 4.83 49.95 -14.05
N ALA A 128 4.70 50.52 -15.25
CA ALA A 128 4.15 49.81 -16.41
C ALA A 128 5.04 48.62 -16.82
N ARG A 129 6.37 48.82 -16.92
CA ARG A 129 7.33 47.75 -17.20
C ARG A 129 7.30 46.64 -16.14
N LEU A 130 7.21 47.03 -14.87
CA LEU A 130 7.13 46.08 -13.77
C LEU A 130 5.82 45.28 -13.82
N ALA A 131 4.69 45.91 -14.12
CA ALA A 131 3.40 45.23 -14.30
C ALA A 131 3.44 44.22 -15.46
N GLU A 132 4.06 44.58 -16.59
CA GLU A 132 4.29 43.67 -17.72
C GLU A 132 5.12 42.45 -17.29
N LYS A 133 6.22 42.65 -16.57
CA LYS A 133 7.02 41.53 -16.04
C LYS A 133 6.26 40.66 -15.05
N TYR A 134 5.42 41.24 -14.20
CA TYR A 134 4.55 40.44 -13.34
C TYR A 134 3.52 39.62 -14.15
N SER A 135 2.97 40.16 -15.23
CA SER A 135 2.11 39.39 -16.12
C SER A 135 2.87 38.29 -16.85
N ASP A 136 4.09 38.54 -17.32
CA ASP A 136 4.96 37.55 -17.96
C ASP A 136 5.28 36.41 -16.98
N VAL A 137 5.66 36.73 -15.74
CA VAL A 137 5.93 35.72 -14.72
C VAL A 137 4.69 34.90 -14.42
N ARG A 138 3.51 35.53 -14.31
CA ARG A 138 2.25 34.85 -14.05
C ARG A 138 1.84 33.90 -15.18
N THR A 139 2.18 34.22 -16.42
CA THR A 139 1.89 33.35 -17.57
C THR A 139 2.95 32.28 -17.76
N LEU A 140 4.24 32.60 -17.64
CA LEU A 140 5.34 31.67 -17.91
C LEU A 140 5.59 30.67 -16.78
N ALA A 141 5.42 31.06 -15.51
CA ALA A 141 5.65 30.18 -14.36
C ALA A 141 4.88 28.84 -14.45
N PRO A 142 3.56 28.81 -14.74
CA PRO A 142 2.85 27.54 -14.84
C PRO A 142 3.28 26.70 -16.05
N LEU A 143 3.72 27.32 -17.16
CA LEU A 143 4.24 26.58 -18.31
C LEU A 143 5.55 25.88 -17.96
N VAL A 144 6.47 26.59 -17.30
CA VAL A 144 7.75 26.02 -16.85
C VAL A 144 7.51 24.91 -15.84
N GLU A 145 6.56 25.07 -14.91
CA GLU A 145 6.20 24.04 -13.94
C GLU A 145 5.63 22.79 -14.63
N GLN A 146 4.74 22.95 -15.61
CA GLN A 146 4.19 21.84 -16.38
C GLN A 146 5.28 21.09 -17.15
N ASP A 147 6.18 21.80 -17.83
CA ASP A 147 7.23 21.17 -18.62
C ASP A 147 8.29 20.50 -17.72
N TYR A 148 8.61 21.09 -16.57
CA TYR A 148 9.42 20.45 -15.55
C TYR A 148 8.79 19.15 -15.05
N ASN A 149 7.49 19.17 -14.73
CA ASN A 149 6.78 17.98 -14.28
C ASN A 149 6.75 16.89 -15.35
N LYS A 150 6.52 17.24 -16.61
CA LYS A 150 6.59 16.29 -17.74
C LYS A 150 8.00 15.68 -17.86
N ALA A 151 9.03 16.52 -17.86
CA ALA A 151 10.42 16.05 -17.93
C ALA A 151 10.78 15.15 -16.75
N ARG A 152 10.28 15.47 -15.54
CA ARG A 152 10.47 14.66 -14.33
C ARG A 152 9.83 13.28 -14.47
N VAL A 153 8.58 13.22 -14.94
CA VAL A 153 7.88 11.94 -15.17
C VAL A 153 8.62 11.09 -16.20
N LEU A 154 8.99 11.68 -17.35
CA LEU A 154 9.74 10.96 -18.39
C LEU A 154 11.10 10.45 -17.90
N THR A 155 11.78 11.24 -17.05
CA THR A 155 13.06 10.83 -16.44
C THR A 155 12.87 9.68 -15.45
N GLN A 156 11.79 9.72 -14.65
CA GLN A 156 11.45 8.63 -13.74
C GLN A 156 11.12 7.35 -14.51
N GLU A 157 10.31 7.44 -15.57
CA GLU A 157 9.99 6.31 -16.43
C GLU A 157 11.24 5.72 -17.10
N ALA A 158 12.12 6.57 -17.64
CA ALA A 158 13.39 6.14 -18.22
C ALA A 158 14.28 5.42 -17.19
N SER A 159 14.36 5.93 -15.96
CA SER A 159 15.12 5.30 -14.88
C SER A 159 14.54 3.94 -14.47
N ALA A 160 13.20 3.81 -14.42
CA ALA A 160 12.51 2.57 -14.10
C ALA A 160 12.62 1.53 -15.24
N LEU A 161 12.67 1.97 -16.49
CA LEU A 161 12.94 1.09 -17.63
C LEU A 161 14.40 0.63 -17.64
N ALA A 162 15.35 1.51 -17.31
CA ALA A 162 16.75 1.16 -17.22
C ALA A 162 17.01 0.09 -16.14
N SER A 163 16.39 0.21 -14.96
CA SER A 163 16.49 -0.82 -13.91
C SER A 163 15.88 -2.15 -14.36
N LYS A 164 14.68 -2.14 -14.96
CA LYS A 164 14.06 -3.36 -15.52
C LYS A 164 14.92 -4.05 -16.57
N ILE A 165 15.60 -3.28 -17.44
CA ILE A 165 16.52 -3.83 -18.44
C ILE A 165 17.73 -4.46 -17.77
N LEU A 166 18.30 -3.83 -16.74
CA LEU A 166 19.41 -4.41 -15.98
C LEU A 166 18.99 -5.69 -15.26
N ASP A 167 17.84 -5.70 -14.61
CA ASP A 167 17.30 -6.89 -13.96
C ASP A 167 17.08 -8.02 -14.96
N ALA A 168 16.48 -7.73 -16.11
CA ALA A 168 16.29 -8.70 -17.19
C ALA A 168 17.63 -9.22 -17.76
N ARG A 169 18.65 -8.36 -17.86
CA ARG A 169 20.00 -8.79 -18.27
C ARG A 169 20.64 -9.70 -17.22
N LEU A 170 20.46 -9.38 -15.93
CA LEU A 170 20.94 -10.22 -14.84
C LEU A 170 20.20 -11.56 -14.80
N THR A 171 18.88 -11.59 -15.00
CA THR A 171 18.13 -12.85 -15.08
C THR A 171 18.57 -13.70 -16.27
N LEU A 172 18.77 -13.10 -17.45
CA LEU A 172 19.33 -13.80 -18.61
C LEU A 172 20.73 -14.35 -18.33
N THR A 173 21.57 -13.60 -17.61
CA THR A 173 22.92 -14.04 -17.24
C THR A 173 22.86 -15.20 -16.25
N ARG A 174 22.00 -15.13 -15.23
CA ARG A 174 21.75 -16.22 -14.28
C ARG A 174 21.22 -17.46 -14.98
N LEU A 175 20.28 -17.32 -15.91
CA LEU A 175 19.76 -18.44 -16.71
C LEU A 175 20.86 -19.06 -17.57
N ARG A 176 21.71 -18.25 -18.20
CA ARG A 176 22.87 -18.75 -18.96
C ARG A 176 23.92 -19.43 -18.08
N GLN A 177 24.09 -19.00 -16.83
CA GLN A 177 25.00 -19.62 -15.87
C GLN A 177 24.43 -20.91 -15.26
N ALA A 178 23.12 -20.94 -14.98
CA ALA A 178 22.40 -22.11 -14.49
C ALA A 178 22.26 -23.18 -15.57
N HIS A 179 22.22 -22.77 -16.84
CA HIS A 179 22.21 -23.63 -18.02
C HIS A 179 23.43 -23.32 -18.90
N PRO A 180 24.65 -23.65 -18.45
CA PRO A 180 25.85 -23.45 -19.24
C PRO A 180 25.76 -24.31 -20.51
N HIS A 181 26.20 -23.79 -21.65
CA HIS A 181 26.14 -24.48 -22.94
C HIS A 181 26.76 -25.89 -22.84
N PRO A 182 25.94 -26.92 -23.13
CA PRO A 182 25.97 -27.50 -24.46
C PRO A 182 24.62 -27.22 -25.14
N ARG A 183 24.64 -26.61 -26.33
CA ARG A 183 23.41 -26.57 -27.13
C ARG A 183 23.06 -28.03 -27.39
N LEU A 184 21.88 -28.50 -26.95
CA LEU A 184 21.25 -29.68 -27.55
C LEU A 184 21.33 -29.42 -29.05
N THR A 185 22.16 -30.19 -29.73
CA THR A 185 22.20 -30.18 -31.18
C THR A 185 20.77 -30.52 -31.64
N ILE A 186 20.31 -29.98 -32.76
CA ILE A 186 18.99 -30.31 -33.32
C ILE A 186 18.67 -31.83 -33.23
N PRO A 187 19.62 -32.75 -33.52
CA PRO A 187 19.38 -34.18 -33.32
C PRO A 187 19.17 -34.61 -31.85
N ALA A 188 19.89 -34.02 -30.89
CA ALA A 188 19.69 -34.32 -29.47
C ALA A 188 18.36 -33.73 -28.93
N ALA A 189 17.90 -32.60 -29.48
CA ALA A 189 16.58 -32.05 -29.16
C ALA A 189 15.45 -32.92 -29.72
N ASN A 190 15.60 -33.42 -30.94
CA ASN A 190 14.63 -34.36 -31.53
C ASN A 190 14.61 -35.68 -30.77
N ALA A 191 15.76 -36.23 -30.39
CA ALA A 191 15.81 -37.46 -29.58
C ALA A 191 15.10 -37.31 -28.23
N LYS A 192 15.24 -36.17 -27.56
CA LYS A 192 14.48 -35.88 -26.32
C LYS A 192 12.99 -35.68 -26.57
N LEU A 193 12.61 -35.11 -27.71
CA LEU A 193 11.21 -34.97 -28.08
C LEU A 193 10.58 -36.36 -28.29
N ASP A 194 11.30 -37.25 -28.98
CA ASP A 194 10.85 -38.62 -29.22
C ASP A 194 10.71 -39.38 -27.89
N GLU A 195 11.68 -39.28 -26.98
CA GLU A 195 11.62 -39.84 -25.62
C GLU A 195 10.40 -39.30 -24.84
N GLN A 196 10.13 -37.99 -24.91
CA GLN A 196 8.97 -37.39 -24.26
C GLN A 196 7.64 -37.85 -24.88
N ILE A 197 7.60 -38.09 -26.20
CA ILE A 197 6.41 -38.63 -26.86
C ILE A 197 6.15 -40.07 -26.40
N GLU A 198 7.19 -40.88 -26.27
CA GLU A 198 7.09 -42.24 -25.73
C GLU A 198 6.60 -42.24 -24.27
N GLU A 199 7.15 -41.37 -23.42
CA GLU A 199 6.68 -41.18 -22.04
C GLU A 199 5.21 -40.72 -21.98
N MET A 200 4.82 -39.78 -22.84
CA MET A 200 3.43 -39.31 -22.93
C MET A 200 2.47 -40.42 -23.38
N GLN A 201 2.88 -41.28 -24.31
CA GLN A 201 2.10 -42.43 -24.74
C GLN A 201 1.96 -43.44 -23.60
N ALA A 202 3.05 -43.78 -22.91
CA ALA A 202 3.01 -44.70 -21.79
C ALA A 202 2.11 -44.21 -20.64
N LEU A 203 2.19 -42.92 -20.29
CA LEU A 203 1.30 -42.31 -19.30
C LEU A 203 -0.16 -42.26 -19.78
N GLY A 204 -0.38 -42.07 -21.08
CA GLY A 204 -1.70 -42.16 -21.71
C GLY A 204 -2.31 -43.55 -21.55
N ASP A 205 -1.54 -44.60 -21.85
CA ASP A 205 -1.95 -46.00 -21.72
C ASP A 205 -2.25 -46.35 -20.25
N GLU A 206 -1.43 -45.87 -19.30
CA GLU A 206 -1.67 -46.06 -17.86
C GLU A 206 -2.97 -45.38 -17.42
N LEU A 207 -3.26 -44.19 -17.93
CA LEU A 207 -4.50 -43.46 -17.64
C LEU A 207 -5.72 -44.19 -18.21
N GLU A 208 -5.63 -44.72 -19.43
CA GLU A 208 -6.68 -45.56 -20.02
C GLU A 208 -6.90 -46.84 -19.21
N GLN A 209 -5.84 -47.49 -18.76
CA GLN A 209 -5.93 -48.68 -17.91
C GLN A 209 -6.60 -48.37 -16.56
N VAL A 210 -6.20 -47.28 -15.90
CA VAL A 210 -6.82 -46.85 -14.63
C VAL A 210 -8.29 -46.49 -14.85
N ASN A 211 -8.63 -45.81 -15.94
CA ASN A 211 -10.02 -45.52 -16.28
C ASN A 211 -10.85 -46.80 -16.50
N ALA A 212 -10.29 -47.81 -17.18
CA ALA A 212 -10.95 -49.10 -17.34
C ALA A 212 -11.20 -49.78 -15.98
N GLN A 213 -10.22 -49.74 -15.07
CA GLN A 213 -10.39 -50.25 -13.70
C GLN A 213 -11.45 -49.47 -12.91
N VAL A 214 -11.52 -48.15 -13.07
CA VAL A 214 -12.54 -47.31 -12.45
C VAL A 214 -13.94 -47.68 -12.95
N GLU A 215 -14.13 -47.89 -14.26
CA GLU A 215 -15.41 -48.33 -14.81
C GLU A 215 -15.79 -49.75 -14.32
N GLU A 216 -14.83 -50.67 -14.23
CA GLU A 216 -15.07 -52.00 -13.66
C GLU A 216 -15.53 -51.93 -12.20
N VAL A 217 -14.85 -51.11 -11.38
CA VAL A 217 -15.21 -50.88 -9.98
C VAL A 217 -16.58 -50.21 -9.88
N LYS A 218 -16.90 -49.24 -10.75
CA LYS A 218 -18.24 -48.61 -10.80
C LYS A 218 -19.33 -49.65 -11.07
N GLU A 219 -19.12 -50.58 -12.00
CA GLU A 219 -20.09 -51.65 -12.26
C GLU A 219 -20.23 -52.61 -11.07
N LYS A 220 -19.12 -52.99 -10.41
CA LYS A 220 -19.17 -53.79 -9.17
C LYS A 220 -19.92 -53.06 -8.04
N VAL A 221 -19.72 -51.75 -7.89
CA VAL A 221 -20.44 -50.93 -6.90
C VAL A 221 -21.92 -50.82 -7.24
N LYS A 222 -22.30 -50.64 -8.51
CA LYS A 222 -23.71 -50.65 -8.94
C LYS A 222 -24.36 -52.01 -8.66
N ALA A 223 -23.68 -53.11 -8.94
CA ALA A 223 -24.17 -54.46 -8.64
C ALA A 223 -24.33 -54.67 -7.12
N GLY A 224 -23.32 -54.30 -6.33
CA GLY A 224 -23.37 -54.36 -4.88
C GLY A 224 -24.49 -53.49 -4.28
N ALA A 225 -24.72 -52.29 -4.83
CA ALA A 225 -25.82 -51.43 -4.39
C ALA A 225 -27.20 -52.04 -4.68
N ARG A 226 -27.38 -52.69 -5.85
CA ARG A 226 -28.60 -53.43 -6.17
C ARG A 226 -28.83 -54.61 -5.22
N GLU A 227 -27.76 -55.32 -4.88
CA GLU A 227 -27.82 -56.44 -3.94
C GLU A 227 -28.14 -56.00 -2.51
N VAL A 228 -27.54 -54.90 -2.04
CA VAL A 228 -27.88 -54.31 -0.74
C VAL A 228 -29.35 -53.88 -0.71
N GLU A 229 -29.88 -53.33 -1.80
CA GLU A 229 -31.29 -52.95 -1.86
C GLU A 229 -32.22 -54.19 -1.86
N ARG A 230 -31.85 -55.26 -2.57
CA ARG A 230 -32.55 -56.56 -2.51
C ARG A 230 -32.59 -57.10 -1.08
N LEU A 231 -31.44 -57.13 -0.40
CA LEU A 231 -31.34 -57.60 0.99
C LEU A 231 -32.09 -56.69 1.97
N ARG A 232 -32.20 -55.38 1.71
CA ARG A 232 -33.04 -54.47 2.51
C ARG A 232 -34.52 -54.80 2.39
N VAL A 233 -34.99 -55.10 1.18
CA VAL A 233 -36.38 -55.53 0.96
C VAL A 233 -36.64 -56.86 1.66
N GLU A 234 -35.77 -57.86 1.48
CA GLU A 234 -35.88 -59.16 2.16
C GLU A 234 -35.85 -59.03 3.68
N ARG A 235 -34.95 -58.19 4.22
CA ARG A 235 -34.90 -57.88 5.65
C ARG A 235 -36.20 -57.22 6.12
N ALA A 236 -36.74 -56.26 5.38
CA ALA A 236 -37.99 -55.60 5.75
C ALA A 236 -39.17 -56.58 5.76
N ASP A 237 -39.20 -57.55 4.85
CA ASP A 237 -40.24 -58.58 4.82
C ASP A 237 -40.06 -59.61 5.94
N LEU A 238 -38.82 -60.02 6.25
CA LEU A 238 -38.51 -60.87 7.41
C LEU A 238 -38.78 -60.16 8.75
N GLU A 239 -38.50 -58.86 8.86
CA GLU A 239 -38.84 -58.08 10.06
C GLU A 239 -40.36 -58.01 10.26
N LYS A 240 -41.17 -57.95 9.18
CA LYS A 240 -42.63 -58.05 9.28
C LYS A 240 -43.07 -59.43 9.79
N THR A 241 -42.46 -60.52 9.31
CA THR A 241 -42.81 -61.88 9.80
C THR A 241 -42.35 -62.11 11.24
N VAL A 242 -41.17 -61.61 11.63
CA VAL A 242 -40.69 -61.65 13.01
C VAL A 242 -41.54 -60.79 13.93
N SER A 243 -41.97 -59.60 13.50
CA SER A 243 -42.88 -58.74 14.26
C SER A 243 -44.26 -59.38 14.44
N ALA A 244 -44.76 -60.09 13.42
CA ALA A 244 -45.98 -60.88 13.54
C ALA A 244 -45.81 -62.04 14.55
N GLY A 245 -44.68 -62.76 14.53
CA GLY A 245 -44.37 -63.80 15.51
C GLY A 245 -44.11 -63.25 16.93
N GLN A 246 -43.51 -62.08 17.07
CA GLN A 246 -43.33 -61.40 18.38
C GLN A 246 -44.66 -60.97 19.00
N LYS A 247 -45.70 -60.70 18.19
CA LYS A 247 -47.05 -60.43 18.71
C LYS A 247 -47.73 -61.69 19.26
N GLU A 248 -47.31 -62.88 18.84
CA GLU A 248 -47.81 -64.16 19.35
C GLU A 248 -47.05 -64.64 20.62
N VAL A 249 -45.85 -64.12 20.89
CA VAL A 249 -44.97 -64.57 22.00
C VAL A 249 -44.80 -63.52 23.11
N GLN A 250 -45.52 -62.39 23.08
CA GLN A 250 -45.53 -61.43 24.19
C GLN A 250 -46.34 -61.95 25.39
N ASP A 251 -45.69 -62.80 26.19
CA ASP A 251 -46.05 -62.97 27.60
C ASP A 251 -45.64 -61.68 28.34
N GLY A 252 -46.62 -60.93 28.84
CA GLY A 252 -46.48 -59.57 29.39
C GLY A 252 -45.63 -59.44 30.66
N ARG A 253 -44.88 -60.47 31.05
CA ARG A 253 -44.07 -60.50 32.28
C ARG A 253 -42.57 -60.25 32.06
N VAL A 254 -42.07 -60.32 30.82
CA VAL A 254 -40.62 -60.24 30.51
C VAL A 254 -40.20 -58.88 29.92
N VAL A 255 -41.15 -57.98 29.64
CA VAL A 255 -40.86 -56.63 29.11
C VAL A 255 -40.20 -55.74 30.18
N GLY A 256 -40.54 -55.92 31.47
CA GLY A 256 -40.01 -55.09 32.56
C GLY A 256 -38.52 -55.29 32.86
N LEU A 257 -37.90 -56.38 32.40
CA LEU A 257 -36.48 -56.66 32.65
C LEU A 257 -35.56 -56.11 31.56
N TYR A 258 -36.03 -56.05 30.31
CA TYR A 258 -35.29 -55.45 29.20
C TYR A 258 -35.35 -53.92 29.18
N ASP A 259 -36.40 -53.31 29.77
CA ASP A 259 -36.48 -51.85 29.93
C ASP A 259 -35.53 -51.31 31.02
N TRP A 260 -35.19 -52.11 32.03
CA TRP A 260 -34.21 -51.74 33.06
C TRP A 260 -32.78 -51.64 32.49
N CYS A 261 -32.36 -52.62 31.68
CA CYS A 261 -31.00 -52.66 31.12
C CYS A 261 -30.74 -51.60 30.05
N VAL A 262 -31.78 -51.04 29.42
CA VAL A 262 -31.64 -49.95 28.43
C VAL A 262 -31.86 -48.55 29.07
N CYS A 263 -32.66 -48.45 30.15
CA CYS A 263 -32.87 -47.18 30.87
C CYS A 263 -31.65 -46.65 31.63
N LEU A 264 -30.65 -47.47 31.94
CA LEU A 264 -29.43 -47.01 32.63
C LEU A 264 -28.38 -46.38 31.68
N VAL A 265 -28.51 -46.60 30.38
CA VAL A 265 -27.59 -46.01 29.37
C VAL A 265 -28.19 -44.80 28.66
N CYS A 266 -29.51 -44.55 28.77
CA CYS A 266 -30.20 -43.47 28.05
C CYS A 266 -31.12 -42.58 28.92
N ARG A 267 -30.82 -42.39 30.22
CA ARG A 267 -31.57 -41.45 31.07
C ARG A 267 -31.06 -40.01 30.95
N SER A 268 -31.32 -39.40 29.79
CA SER A 268 -31.68 -37.98 29.67
C SER A 268 -32.26 -37.69 28.28
N VAL A 269 -33.53 -38.04 28.12
CA VAL A 269 -34.42 -37.53 27.06
C VAL A 269 -35.67 -36.97 27.74
N ARG A 270 -35.98 -35.70 27.46
CA ARG A 270 -37.31 -35.09 27.20
C ARG A 270 -37.09 -33.56 27.12
N ASP A 271 -37.42 -32.83 26.05
CA ASP A 271 -38.53 -32.94 25.10
C ASP A 271 -38.19 -32.47 23.68
N GLY A 272 -38.95 -32.96 22.71
CA GLY A 272 -39.50 -32.10 21.64
C GLY A 272 -38.70 -31.86 20.36
N GLN A 273 -39.15 -32.53 19.30
CA GLN A 273 -39.14 -32.12 17.88
C GLN A 273 -37.93 -32.44 16.97
N ARG A 274 -38.32 -33.07 15.86
CA ARG A 274 -37.58 -33.94 14.94
C ARG A 274 -36.93 -33.19 13.77
N PHE A 275 -36.54 -31.94 13.98
CA PHE A 275 -35.93 -31.08 12.95
C PHE A 275 -34.44 -30.75 13.18
N ARG A 276 -33.80 -31.38 14.18
CA ARG A 276 -32.46 -31.01 14.69
C ARG A 276 -31.32 -32.01 14.42
N SER A 277 -31.55 -33.09 13.68
CA SER A 277 -30.52 -34.12 13.41
C SER A 277 -29.29 -33.55 12.65
N SER A 278 -29.53 -32.72 11.64
CA SER A 278 -28.45 -32.08 10.88
C SER A 278 -27.76 -30.97 11.69
N PHE A 279 -28.55 -30.15 12.40
CA PHE A 279 -28.01 -29.07 13.23
C PHE A 279 -27.13 -29.61 14.37
N ARG A 280 -27.51 -30.71 15.04
CA ARG A 280 -26.68 -31.30 16.10
C ARG A 280 -25.35 -31.88 15.60
N ARG A 281 -25.32 -32.49 14.41
CA ARG A 281 -24.04 -32.95 13.81
C ARG A 281 -23.16 -31.78 13.43
N TYR A 282 -23.75 -30.71 12.90
CA TYR A 282 -23.03 -29.49 12.58
C TYR A 282 -22.50 -28.78 13.83
N THR A 283 -23.28 -28.68 14.91
CA THR A 283 -22.83 -28.10 16.17
C THR A 283 -21.74 -28.95 16.85
N ALA A 284 -21.84 -30.29 16.78
CA ALA A 284 -20.80 -31.18 17.29
C ALA A 284 -19.50 -31.11 16.46
N ALA A 285 -19.60 -31.04 15.14
CA ALA A 285 -18.46 -30.84 14.25
C ALA A 285 -17.81 -29.46 14.48
N LEU A 286 -18.61 -28.41 14.68
CA LEU A 286 -18.10 -27.08 15.04
C LEU A 286 -17.43 -27.08 16.42
N ALA A 287 -18.00 -27.76 17.41
CA ALA A 287 -17.39 -27.88 18.73
C ALA A 287 -16.04 -28.64 18.67
N LEU A 288 -15.97 -29.70 17.88
CA LEU A 288 -14.73 -30.44 17.63
C LEU A 288 -13.72 -29.56 16.88
N HIS A 289 -14.15 -28.83 15.86
CA HIS A 289 -13.29 -27.92 15.11
C HIS A 289 -12.77 -26.75 15.97
N ARG A 290 -13.61 -26.22 16.87
CA ARG A 290 -13.20 -25.21 17.87
C ARG A 290 -12.16 -25.77 18.83
N SER A 291 -12.34 -27.01 19.29
CA SER A 291 -11.37 -27.70 20.15
C SER A 291 -10.03 -27.94 19.44
N LEU A 292 -10.05 -28.44 18.19
CA LEU A 292 -8.84 -28.70 17.40
C LEU A 292 -8.02 -27.44 17.09
N LEU A 293 -8.69 -26.31 16.89
CA LEU A 293 -8.04 -25.03 16.61
C LEU A 293 -7.71 -24.24 17.87
N SER A 294 -8.10 -24.74 19.05
CA SER A 294 -7.94 -24.04 20.34
C SER A 294 -8.61 -22.65 20.35
N LEU A 295 -9.75 -22.54 19.66
CA LEU A 295 -10.56 -21.32 19.62
C LEU A 295 -11.41 -21.23 20.88
N GLU A 296 -11.15 -20.22 21.71
CA GLU A 296 -11.82 -19.98 22.98
C GLU A 296 -13.16 -19.26 22.77
N SER A 297 -13.13 -18.15 22.03
CA SER A 297 -14.32 -17.36 21.74
C SER A 297 -14.30 -16.80 20.32
N ALA A 298 -15.50 -16.67 19.75
CA ALA A 298 -15.73 -15.97 18.49
C ALA A 298 -16.91 -15.05 18.70
N HIS A 299 -16.69 -13.74 18.55
CA HIS A 299 -17.67 -12.71 18.79
C HIS A 299 -17.75 -11.77 17.58
N SER A 300 -18.97 -11.46 17.13
CA SER A 300 -19.20 -10.47 16.08
C SER A 300 -19.73 -9.23 16.76
N GLU A 301 -18.90 -8.18 16.90
CA GLU A 301 -19.35 -6.91 17.51
C GLU A 301 -20.27 -6.13 16.55
N SER A 302 -19.99 -6.22 15.25
CA SER A 302 -20.82 -5.65 14.20
C SER A 302 -20.88 -6.57 12.99
N GLU A 303 -21.69 -6.23 11.98
CA GLU A 303 -21.75 -6.99 10.71
C GLU A 303 -20.42 -7.02 9.96
N ASN A 304 -19.53 -6.05 10.24
CA ASN A 304 -18.26 -5.87 9.55
C ASN A 304 -17.05 -6.22 10.42
N GLU A 305 -17.27 -6.70 11.64
CA GLU A 305 -16.20 -6.90 12.61
C GLU A 305 -16.33 -8.24 13.33
N LEU A 306 -15.29 -9.06 13.21
CA LEU A 306 -15.22 -10.39 13.81
C LEU A 306 -13.99 -10.49 14.72
N HIS A 307 -14.23 -10.78 15.99
CA HIS A 307 -13.22 -11.00 17.02
C HIS A 307 -13.07 -12.48 17.27
N LEU A 308 -11.83 -12.96 17.22
CA LEU A 308 -11.48 -14.35 17.45
C LEU A 308 -10.40 -14.41 18.52
N THR A 309 -10.68 -15.16 19.59
CA THR A 309 -9.73 -15.36 20.69
C THR A 309 -9.29 -16.81 20.71
N TYR A 310 -8.00 -17.04 20.62
CA TYR A 310 -7.39 -18.37 20.64
C TYR A 310 -6.54 -18.53 21.89
N ASN A 311 -6.60 -19.69 22.50
CA ASN A 311 -5.69 -20.05 23.58
C ASN A 311 -4.70 -21.09 23.08
N ILE A 312 -3.44 -20.71 22.88
CA ILE A 312 -2.43 -21.52 22.20
C ILE A 312 -1.33 -21.87 23.20
N THR A 313 -0.99 -23.14 23.32
CA THR A 313 0.21 -23.59 24.04
C THR A 313 1.39 -23.66 23.06
N PRO A 314 2.42 -22.81 23.19
CA PRO A 314 3.62 -22.86 22.34
C PRO A 314 4.32 -24.22 22.44
N ARG A 315 5.01 -24.64 21.36
CA ARG A 315 5.81 -25.86 21.42
C ARG A 315 6.98 -25.65 22.37
N GLY A 316 7.00 -26.37 23.49
CA GLY A 316 8.09 -26.31 24.47
C GLY A 316 7.82 -25.45 25.71
N SER A 317 6.65 -24.79 25.80
CA SER A 317 6.21 -24.07 27.01
C SER A 317 4.95 -24.70 27.58
N THR A 318 4.82 -24.69 28.91
CA THR A 318 3.58 -25.06 29.62
C THR A 318 2.59 -23.92 29.69
N ASP A 319 3.02 -22.70 29.39
CA ASP A 319 2.20 -21.50 29.55
C ASP A 319 1.34 -21.28 28.31
N SER A 320 0.02 -21.34 28.51
CA SER A 320 -0.95 -21.06 27.47
C SER A 320 -1.02 -19.55 27.24
N ARG A 321 -0.92 -19.12 25.98
CA ARG A 321 -1.01 -17.70 25.61
C ARG A 321 -2.25 -17.42 24.80
N GLN A 322 -2.86 -16.27 25.09
CA GLN A 322 -4.04 -15.82 24.38
C GLN A 322 -3.63 -14.98 23.17
N VAL A 323 -4.11 -15.37 21.98
CA VAL A 323 -3.92 -14.63 20.73
C VAL A 323 -5.29 -14.08 20.31
N PHE A 324 -5.37 -12.77 20.17
CA PHE A 324 -6.57 -12.06 19.78
C PHE A 324 -6.44 -11.60 18.33
N ILE A 325 -7.41 -11.96 17.49
CA ILE A 325 -7.44 -11.61 16.07
C ILE A 325 -8.74 -10.85 15.81
N LYS A 326 -8.62 -9.60 15.40
CA LYS A 326 -9.72 -8.73 14.97
C LYS A 326 -9.70 -8.60 13.45
N LEU A 327 -10.78 -9.05 12.81
CA LEU A 327 -10.96 -9.00 11.36
C LEU A 327 -11.98 -7.92 11.02
N LEU A 328 -11.59 -6.98 10.16
CA LEU A 328 -12.43 -5.90 9.67
C LEU A 328 -12.78 -6.15 8.21
N PHE A 329 -14.07 -6.14 7.89
CA PHE A 329 -14.58 -6.37 6.55
C PHE A 329 -15.14 -5.08 5.94
N VAL A 330 -14.98 -4.92 4.63
CA VAL A 330 -15.60 -3.81 3.90
C VAL A 330 -17.12 -4.08 3.81
N PRO A 331 -17.98 -3.11 4.21
CA PRO A 331 -19.43 -3.28 4.21
C PRO A 331 -19.96 -3.79 2.87
N ASN A 332 -20.92 -4.72 2.91
CA ASN A 332 -21.61 -5.31 1.75
C ASN A 332 -20.76 -6.13 0.76
N SER A 333 -19.43 -6.13 0.87
CA SER A 333 -18.54 -6.81 -0.09
C SER A 333 -18.02 -8.16 0.42
N ARG A 334 -18.09 -8.40 1.73
CA ARG A 334 -17.43 -9.54 2.43
C ARG A 334 -15.92 -9.64 2.16
N GLN A 335 -15.30 -8.56 1.70
CA GLN A 335 -13.84 -8.49 1.51
C GLN A 335 -13.17 -8.06 2.80
N LEU A 336 -12.04 -8.67 3.13
CA LEU A 336 -11.22 -8.30 4.27
C LEU A 336 -10.59 -6.93 4.00
N ALA A 337 -10.94 -5.93 4.82
CA ALA A 337 -10.38 -4.59 4.76
C ALA A 337 -9.04 -4.53 5.49
N ASP A 338 -9.01 -5.11 6.70
CA ASP A 338 -7.85 -5.08 7.59
C ASP A 338 -7.94 -6.23 8.60
N ALA A 339 -6.80 -6.59 9.20
CA ALA A 339 -6.74 -7.54 10.29
C ALA A 339 -5.71 -7.11 11.33
N GLN A 340 -6.11 -7.11 12.60
CA GLN A 340 -5.26 -6.77 13.73
C GLN A 340 -5.03 -8.01 14.58
N VAL A 341 -3.78 -8.25 14.97
CA VAL A 341 -3.40 -9.41 15.78
C VAL A 341 -2.66 -8.93 17.01
N GLU A 342 -3.15 -9.32 18.18
CA GLU A 342 -2.55 -9.05 19.48
C GLU A 342 -2.13 -10.35 20.17
N GLY A 343 -1.14 -10.28 21.06
CA GLY A 343 -0.62 -11.45 21.79
C GLY A 343 0.51 -12.22 21.09
N LEU A 344 1.09 -11.65 20.02
CA LEU A 344 2.28 -12.16 19.35
C LEU A 344 3.51 -11.29 19.63
N ILE A 345 4.66 -11.93 19.89
CA ILE A 345 5.95 -11.26 20.11
C ILE A 345 6.58 -10.84 18.77
N LEU A 346 6.29 -11.58 17.70
CA LEU A 346 6.82 -11.36 16.36
C LEU A 346 5.88 -10.46 15.56
N ASP A 347 6.47 -9.53 14.81
CA ASP A 347 5.73 -8.71 13.86
C ASP A 347 5.16 -9.57 12.72
N VAL A 348 3.86 -9.44 12.50
CA VAL A 348 3.07 -10.16 11.50
C VAL A 348 2.50 -9.24 10.42
N GLY A 349 2.89 -7.95 10.41
CA GLY A 349 2.41 -6.96 9.45
C GLY A 349 2.52 -7.42 7.99
N ASP A 350 3.67 -8.00 7.59
CA ASP A 350 3.89 -8.46 6.22
C ASP A 350 2.93 -9.59 5.80
N VAL A 351 2.62 -10.51 6.72
CA VAL A 351 1.71 -11.64 6.47
C VAL A 351 0.27 -11.17 6.38
N ILE A 352 -0.10 -10.24 7.26
CA ILE A 352 -1.41 -9.60 7.23
C ILE A 352 -1.61 -8.89 5.90
N GLY A 353 -0.67 -8.03 5.49
CA GLY A 353 -0.75 -7.31 4.22
C GLY A 353 -0.89 -8.23 3.00
N ALA A 354 -0.08 -9.28 2.92
CA ALA A 354 -0.14 -10.25 1.82
C ALA A 354 -1.49 -10.98 1.73
N HIS A 355 -2.08 -11.37 2.86
CA HIS A 355 -3.35 -12.10 2.87
C HIS A 355 -4.59 -11.20 2.80
N VAL A 356 -4.51 -9.96 3.26
CA VAL A 356 -5.53 -8.93 3.02
C VAL A 356 -5.62 -8.63 1.52
N GLN A 357 -4.49 -8.46 0.83
CA GLN A 357 -4.46 -8.24 -0.62
C GLN A 357 -5.01 -9.44 -1.40
N ALA A 358 -4.81 -10.67 -0.92
CA ALA A 358 -5.34 -11.89 -1.53
C ALA A 358 -6.80 -12.22 -1.13
N ASN A 359 -7.37 -11.49 -0.16
CA ASN A 359 -8.68 -11.77 0.44
C ASN A 359 -8.86 -13.21 0.94
N ASP A 360 -7.81 -13.80 1.54
CA ASP A 360 -7.79 -15.19 2.00
C ASP A 360 -7.72 -15.28 3.54
N VAL A 361 -8.89 -15.11 4.18
CA VAL A 361 -9.04 -15.13 5.64
C VAL A 361 -8.62 -16.46 6.27
N PRO A 362 -8.99 -17.65 5.74
CA PRO A 362 -8.57 -18.92 6.33
C PRO A 362 -7.05 -19.09 6.33
N ARG A 363 -6.36 -18.68 5.24
CA ARG A 363 -4.90 -18.76 5.19
C ARG A 363 -4.23 -17.76 6.13
N LEU A 364 -4.78 -16.55 6.27
CA LEU A 364 -4.31 -15.59 7.27
C LEU A 364 -4.34 -16.20 8.67
N ILE A 365 -5.48 -16.75 9.08
CA ILE A 365 -5.63 -17.35 10.41
C ILE A 365 -4.65 -18.51 10.58
N ALA A 366 -4.52 -19.41 9.59
CA ALA A 366 -3.56 -20.51 9.67
C ALA A 366 -2.09 -20.04 9.77
N ALA A 367 -1.72 -18.99 9.02
CA ALA A 367 -0.38 -18.42 9.08
C ALA A 367 -0.09 -17.76 10.43
N VAL A 368 -1.04 -17.00 10.97
CA VAL A 368 -0.95 -16.38 12.30
C VAL A 368 -0.86 -17.44 13.40
N LEU A 369 -1.70 -18.47 13.35
CA LEU A 369 -1.70 -19.56 14.35
C LEU A 369 -0.46 -20.47 14.26
N SER A 370 0.17 -20.59 13.08
CA SER A 370 1.40 -21.36 12.90
C SER A 370 2.67 -20.60 13.29
N ARG A 371 2.64 -19.26 13.23
CA ARG A 371 3.66 -18.37 13.81
C ARG A 371 3.50 -18.21 15.31
N ALA A 372 2.24 -18.12 15.78
CA ALA A 372 1.95 -18.62 17.12
C ALA A 372 2.34 -20.10 17.19
N ARG A 373 2.36 -20.85 18.29
CA ARG A 373 2.91 -22.24 18.27
C ARG A 373 4.43 -22.37 17.95
N ALA A 374 4.97 -21.77 16.88
CA ALA A 374 6.39 -21.82 16.50
C ALA A 374 7.25 -20.79 17.23
N GLY A 375 6.74 -19.58 17.46
CA GLY A 375 7.46 -18.52 18.18
C GLY A 375 7.41 -18.68 19.70
N GLY A 376 7.86 -19.84 20.20
CA GLY A 376 8.13 -20.10 21.61
C GLY A 376 9.61 -19.96 21.90
#